data_AF-A0A841JX92-F1
#
_entry.id   AF-A0A841JX92-F1
#
_cell.length_a   1.000
_cell.length_b   1.000
_cell.length_c   1.000
_cell.angle_alpha   90.00
_cell.angle_beta   90.00
_cell.angle_gamma   90.00
#
_symmetry.space_group_name_H-M   'P 1'
#
loop_
_entity.id
_entity.type
_entity.pdbx_description
1 polymer ?
#
loop_
_entity_poly.entity_id
_entity_poly.type
_entity_poly.pdbx_seq_one_letter_code
_entity_poly.pdbx_strand_id
1 'polypeptide(L)'
;MAALLSILFLYAAMFGSLRALITSQQGVEYGLPPLWFLGIYQQILEGHATSPAFVRLAHIGWCATLSTTFLAVLFYPIAYVRKIRGLMEGIAARQEQRRKLIRIGLHATVVRSAPARAIWHFIGQTLLGVARYRFYLVMYGGIGLALLVSAVLRIDVEHERLAVAFSHDGLRAALPIVAFWTVSGFRMTFMSPADQKATWVFRVIAGKAKHEHLATARRWVVCWAAGLSLAVLGIAAIVMPNSYPNWRAFIGQVVVAFGLCILLTDAFFFDIKTIPFTYKSSSSTTNFTLHLIPYLAFFPAIVFATVALEPWIESQNSHLIVTALMILTIHLGVHSFNKAAIAEHIARADLDGDEEDFPLRLGLR
;
A
#
# COMPACT_ATOMS: atom_id res chain seq x y z
N MET A 1 7.23 -10.50 -9.22
CA MET A 1 6.36 -9.41 -9.71
C MET A 1 6.60 -8.11 -8.94
N ALA A 2 6.23 -8.01 -7.65
CA ALA A 2 6.42 -6.78 -6.86
C ALA A 2 7.89 -6.31 -6.81
N ALA A 3 8.83 -7.21 -6.48
CA ALA A 3 10.26 -6.89 -6.48
C ALA A 3 10.77 -6.42 -7.86
N LEU A 4 10.27 -7.01 -8.96
CA LEU A 4 10.65 -6.65 -10.34
C LEU A 4 10.13 -5.26 -10.72
N LEU A 5 8.90 -4.93 -10.34
CA LEU A 5 8.33 -3.58 -10.55
C LEU A 5 9.04 -2.53 -9.68
N SER A 6 9.36 -2.86 -8.42
CA SER A 6 10.12 -1.96 -7.55
C SER A 6 11.54 -1.73 -8.09
N ILE A 7 12.21 -2.75 -8.64
CA ILE A 7 13.50 -2.61 -9.31
C ILE A 7 13.39 -1.75 -10.58
N LEU A 8 12.31 -1.90 -11.35
CA LEU A 8 12.08 -1.13 -12.58
C LEU A 8 11.75 0.35 -12.30
N PHE A 9 11.05 0.66 -11.21
CA PHE A 9 10.83 2.03 -10.76
C PHE A 9 12.08 2.66 -10.14
N LEU A 10 12.90 1.88 -9.41
CA LEU A 10 14.21 2.34 -8.93
C LEU A 10 15.14 2.74 -10.09
N TYR A 11 15.06 2.03 -11.20
CA TYR A 11 15.87 2.28 -12.39
C TYR A 11 15.61 3.67 -13.03
N ALA A 12 14.36 4.13 -13.09
CA ALA A 12 14.04 5.45 -13.62
C ALA A 12 14.62 6.59 -12.75
N ALA A 13 14.70 6.37 -11.42
CA ALA A 13 15.31 7.31 -10.49
C ALA A 13 16.86 7.27 -10.53
N MET A 14 17.45 6.11 -10.84
CA MET A 14 18.92 5.89 -10.90
C MET A 14 19.56 6.31 -12.24
N PHE A 15 18.78 6.63 -13.27
CA PHE A 15 19.32 7.03 -14.58
C PHE A 15 20.17 8.31 -14.53
N GLY A 16 19.89 9.22 -13.60
CA GLY A 16 20.66 10.45 -13.39
C GLY A 16 22.05 10.24 -12.78
N SER A 17 22.26 9.14 -12.03
CA SER A 17 23.53 8.80 -11.36
C SER A 17 24.34 7.72 -12.10
N LEU A 18 23.83 7.21 -13.23
CA LEU A 18 24.40 6.10 -13.99
C LEU A 18 25.83 6.40 -14.51
N ARG A 19 26.11 7.66 -14.85
CA ARG A 19 27.44 8.11 -15.29
C ARG A 19 28.46 8.15 -14.13
N ALA A 20 28.01 8.47 -12.93
CA ALA A 20 28.84 8.45 -11.72
C ALA A 20 29.09 7.02 -11.24
N LEU A 21 28.10 6.13 -11.38
CA LEU A 21 28.21 4.73 -11.00
C LEU A 21 29.26 3.99 -11.84
N ILE A 22 29.17 4.09 -13.18
CA ILE A 22 30.10 3.43 -14.16
C ILE A 22 31.57 3.87 -13.98
N THR A 23 31.79 5.06 -13.42
CA THR A 23 33.15 5.60 -13.22
C THR A 23 33.76 5.11 -11.90
N SER A 24 32.95 4.65 -10.95
CA SER A 24 33.41 4.15 -9.66
C SER A 24 33.54 2.62 -9.70
N GLN A 25 34.77 2.09 -9.61
CA GLN A 25 35.08 0.66 -9.60
C GLN A 25 34.59 -0.10 -8.34
N GLN A 26 33.39 0.19 -7.84
CA GLN A 26 32.81 -0.48 -6.67
C GLN A 26 31.75 -1.46 -7.19
N GLY A 27 31.87 -2.74 -6.84
CA GLY A 27 31.10 -3.86 -7.40
C GLY A 27 29.58 -3.88 -7.18
N VAL A 28 28.95 -2.74 -6.90
CA VAL A 28 27.50 -2.54 -6.85
C VAL A 28 26.89 -2.58 -8.27
N GLU A 29 27.68 -2.27 -9.30
CA GLU A 29 27.30 -2.42 -10.72
C GLU A 29 26.89 -3.85 -11.09
N TYR A 30 27.45 -4.84 -10.39
CA TYR A 30 27.21 -6.25 -10.63
C TYR A 30 25.91 -6.79 -10.05
N GLY A 31 25.13 -5.98 -9.31
CA GLY A 31 23.86 -6.41 -8.67
C GLY A 31 22.59 -6.05 -9.45
N LEU A 32 22.70 -5.33 -10.57
CA LEU A 32 21.56 -4.74 -11.29
C LEU A 32 21.25 -5.54 -12.57
N PRO A 33 20.08 -6.20 -12.67
CA PRO A 33 19.72 -7.00 -13.84
C PRO A 33 19.78 -6.28 -15.20
N PRO A 34 19.36 -4.99 -15.33
CA PRO A 34 19.44 -4.29 -16.61
C PRO A 34 20.87 -4.09 -17.13
N LEU A 35 21.85 -3.89 -16.22
CA LEU A 35 23.26 -3.72 -16.60
C LEU A 35 23.88 -5.04 -17.07
N TRP A 36 23.41 -6.18 -16.55
CA TRP A 36 23.79 -7.49 -17.07
C TRP A 36 23.34 -7.70 -18.52
N PHE A 37 22.10 -7.31 -18.84
CA PHE A 37 21.59 -7.39 -20.21
C PHE A 37 22.33 -6.43 -21.15
N LEU A 38 22.70 -5.23 -20.67
CA LEU A 38 23.52 -4.29 -21.45
C LEU A 38 24.91 -4.85 -21.73
N GLY A 39 25.56 -5.48 -20.74
CA GLY A 39 26.84 -6.17 -20.92
C GLY A 39 26.77 -7.31 -21.94
N ILE A 40 25.71 -8.12 -21.90
CA ILE A 40 25.47 -9.18 -22.91
C ILE A 40 25.29 -8.57 -24.30
N TYR A 41 24.49 -7.50 -24.43
CA TYR A 41 24.25 -6.83 -25.71
C TYR A 41 25.53 -6.25 -26.31
N GLN A 42 26.35 -5.59 -25.49
CA GLN A 42 27.60 -4.98 -25.94
C GLN A 42 28.66 -6.01 -26.30
N GLN A 43 28.72 -7.15 -25.58
CA GLN A 43 29.58 -8.28 -25.96
C GLN A 43 29.18 -8.91 -27.30
N ILE A 44 27.88 -8.97 -27.61
CA ILE A 44 27.38 -9.47 -28.89
C ILE A 44 27.70 -8.51 -30.05
N LEU A 45 27.67 -7.19 -29.80
CA LEU A 45 27.93 -6.17 -30.83
C LEU A 45 29.41 -5.89 -31.10
N GLU A 46 30.24 -5.82 -30.05
CA GLU A 46 31.64 -5.37 -30.14
C GLU A 46 32.65 -6.54 -30.08
N GLY A 47 32.20 -7.74 -29.71
CA GLY A 47 32.99 -8.96 -29.75
C GLY A 47 34.25 -8.89 -28.87
N HIS A 48 35.44 -8.89 -29.50
CA HIS A 48 36.74 -8.91 -28.81
C HIS A 48 37.27 -7.51 -28.46
N ALA A 49 36.62 -6.43 -28.91
CA ALA A 49 37.04 -5.05 -28.65
C ALA A 49 36.38 -4.45 -27.39
N THR A 50 35.56 -5.23 -26.68
CA THR A 50 34.78 -4.76 -25.54
C THR A 50 35.66 -4.57 -24.30
N SER A 51 35.40 -3.50 -23.54
CA SER A 51 36.13 -3.24 -22.29
C SER A 51 35.93 -4.38 -21.28
N PRO A 52 36.97 -4.74 -20.48
CA PRO A 52 36.94 -5.92 -19.61
C PRO A 52 35.87 -5.87 -18.50
N ALA A 53 35.34 -4.68 -18.19
CA ALA A 53 34.24 -4.51 -17.26
C ALA A 53 32.94 -5.15 -17.80
N PHE A 54 32.58 -4.90 -19.07
CA PHE A 54 31.33 -5.41 -19.65
C PHE A 54 31.34 -6.93 -19.83
N VAL A 55 32.50 -7.55 -20.09
CA VAL A 55 32.65 -9.01 -20.17
C VAL A 55 32.30 -9.67 -18.83
N ARG A 56 32.75 -9.07 -17.71
CA ARG A 56 32.43 -9.58 -16.36
C ARG A 56 30.95 -9.41 -16.02
N LEU A 57 30.32 -8.30 -16.41
CA LEU A 57 28.87 -8.10 -16.27
C LEU A 57 28.05 -9.13 -17.08
N ALA A 58 28.49 -9.43 -18.30
CA ALA A 58 27.79 -10.39 -19.17
C ALA A 58 27.79 -11.81 -18.59
N HIS A 59 28.91 -12.26 -18.01
CA HIS A 59 29.00 -13.57 -17.36
C HIS A 59 28.06 -13.70 -16.15
N ILE A 60 27.94 -12.64 -15.35
CA ILE A 60 27.00 -12.62 -14.21
C ILE A 60 25.55 -12.66 -14.72
N GLY A 61 25.25 -11.95 -15.80
CA GLY A 61 23.96 -12.02 -16.49
C GLY A 61 23.58 -13.42 -16.97
N TRP A 62 24.52 -14.13 -17.59
CA TRP A 62 24.32 -15.52 -18.00
C TRP A 62 24.08 -16.46 -16.81
N CYS A 63 24.84 -16.34 -15.73
CA CYS A 63 24.62 -17.13 -14.51
C CYS A 63 23.26 -16.84 -13.86
N ALA A 64 22.85 -15.56 -13.81
CA ALA A 64 21.57 -15.16 -13.24
C ALA A 64 20.37 -15.62 -14.07
N THR A 65 20.45 -15.55 -15.40
CA THR A 65 19.39 -16.02 -16.31
C THR A 65 19.27 -17.55 -16.27
N LEU A 66 20.38 -18.28 -16.22
CA LEU A 66 20.37 -19.74 -16.05
C LEU A 66 19.79 -20.16 -14.69
N SER A 67 20.21 -19.51 -13.61
CA SER A 67 19.70 -19.83 -12.26
C SER A 67 18.20 -19.52 -12.13
N THR A 68 17.72 -18.39 -12.66
CA THR A 68 16.28 -18.07 -12.65
C THR A 68 15.46 -19.03 -13.50
N THR A 69 15.98 -19.46 -14.66
CA THR A 69 15.35 -20.50 -15.49
C THR A 69 15.28 -21.83 -14.76
N PHE A 70 16.38 -22.23 -14.10
CA PHE A 70 16.43 -23.47 -13.33
C PHE A 70 15.47 -23.45 -12.14
N LEU A 71 15.43 -22.35 -11.38
CA LEU A 71 14.46 -22.13 -10.31
C LEU A 71 13.02 -22.20 -10.85
N ALA A 72 12.74 -21.60 -12.00
CA ALA A 72 11.41 -21.66 -12.61
C ALA A 72 11.01 -23.09 -12.96
N VAL A 73 11.92 -23.87 -13.55
CA VAL A 73 11.70 -25.29 -13.88
C VAL A 73 11.47 -26.13 -12.61
N LEU A 74 12.21 -25.87 -11.52
CA LEU A 74 12.03 -26.58 -10.25
C LEU A 74 10.73 -26.22 -9.51
N PHE A 75 10.35 -24.93 -9.51
CA PHE A 75 9.16 -24.46 -8.79
C PHE A 75 7.86 -24.65 -9.58
N TYR A 76 7.93 -24.75 -10.92
CA TYR A 76 6.78 -25.01 -11.78
C TYR A 76 5.97 -26.26 -11.38
N PRO A 77 6.57 -27.46 -11.21
CA PRO A 77 5.82 -28.66 -10.83
C PRO A 77 5.19 -28.52 -9.44
N ILE A 78 5.86 -27.86 -8.49
CA ILE A 78 5.32 -27.61 -7.14
C ILE A 78 4.09 -26.69 -7.22
N ALA A 79 4.16 -25.63 -8.02
CA ALA A 79 3.05 -24.71 -8.23
C ALA A 79 1.89 -25.39 -8.97
N TYR A 80 2.20 -26.22 -9.97
CA TYR A 80 1.24 -26.98 -10.76
C TYR A 80 0.47 -27.99 -9.89
N VAL A 81 1.18 -28.78 -9.07
CA VAL A 81 0.55 -29.74 -8.14
C VAL A 81 -0.30 -29.03 -7.10
N ARG A 82 0.16 -27.89 -6.54
CA ARG A 82 -0.66 -27.10 -5.60
C ARG A 82 -1.93 -26.55 -6.26
N LYS A 83 -1.85 -26.13 -7.53
CA LYS A 83 -2.98 -25.61 -8.28
C LYS A 83 -3.99 -26.71 -8.60
N ILE A 84 -3.53 -27.88 -9.03
CA ILE A 84 -4.39 -29.03 -9.34
C ILE A 84 -5.05 -29.60 -8.10
N ARG A 85 -4.31 -29.76 -6.99
CA ARG A 85 -4.91 -30.18 -5.70
C ARG A 85 -6.00 -29.20 -5.26
N GLY A 86 -5.77 -27.88 -5.43
CA GLY A 86 -6.78 -26.87 -5.14
C GLY A 86 -8.03 -26.92 -6.04
N LEU A 87 -7.93 -27.49 -7.25
CA LEU A 87 -9.07 -27.70 -8.16
C LEU A 87 -9.82 -29.01 -7.86
N MET A 88 -9.09 -30.05 -7.47
CA MET A 88 -9.66 -31.39 -7.17
C MET A 88 -10.30 -31.48 -5.78
N GLU A 89 -9.74 -30.81 -4.76
CA GLU A 89 -10.23 -30.89 -3.37
C GLU A 89 -11.49 -30.05 -3.12
N GLY A 90 -11.93 -29.23 -4.09
CA GLY A 90 -12.95 -28.23 -3.89
C GLY A 90 -12.43 -27.11 -2.97
N ILE A 91 -12.61 -25.87 -3.39
CA ILE A 91 -12.13 -24.67 -2.67
C ILE A 91 -12.67 -24.62 -1.21
N ALA A 92 -13.71 -25.37 -0.89
CA ALA A 92 -14.39 -25.46 0.40
C ALA A 92 -13.53 -26.02 1.56
N ALA A 93 -12.82 -27.14 1.39
CA ALA A 93 -12.15 -27.84 2.51
C ALA A 93 -10.97 -27.05 3.10
N ARG A 94 -10.16 -26.42 2.23
CA ARG A 94 -9.02 -25.58 2.65
C ARG A 94 -9.46 -24.27 3.31
N GLN A 95 -10.65 -23.79 2.97
CA GLN A 95 -11.24 -22.59 3.55
C GLN A 95 -11.73 -22.84 5.00
N GLU A 96 -12.12 -24.07 5.32
CA GLU A 96 -12.60 -24.48 6.64
C GLU A 96 -11.47 -24.57 7.69
N GLN A 97 -10.31 -25.12 7.32
CA GLN A 97 -9.12 -25.16 8.18
C GLN A 97 -8.61 -23.75 8.52
N ARG A 98 -8.63 -22.84 7.54
CA ARG A 98 -8.23 -21.43 7.71
C ARG A 98 -9.26 -20.65 8.56
N ARG A 99 -10.54 -21.01 8.51
CA ARG A 99 -11.61 -20.47 9.38
C ARG A 99 -11.39 -20.81 10.86
N LYS A 100 -10.83 -21.99 11.19
CA LYS A 100 -10.51 -22.38 12.58
C LYS A 100 -9.39 -21.51 13.19
N LEU A 101 -8.30 -21.27 12.46
CA LEU A 101 -7.17 -20.46 12.95
C LEU A 101 -7.55 -18.99 13.15
N ILE A 102 -8.35 -18.42 12.24
CA ILE A 102 -8.83 -17.04 12.33
C ILE A 102 -9.85 -16.89 13.48
N ARG A 103 -10.64 -17.94 13.76
CA ARG A 103 -11.60 -17.97 14.88
C ARG A 103 -10.94 -17.89 16.27
N ILE A 104 -9.72 -18.39 16.43
CA ILE A 104 -9.09 -18.47 17.76
C ILE A 104 -8.45 -17.12 18.16
N GLY A 105 -7.95 -16.33 17.19
CA GLY A 105 -7.24 -15.08 17.49
C GLY A 105 -8.11 -13.81 17.59
N LEU A 106 -9.22 -13.73 16.85
CA LEU A 106 -10.00 -12.48 16.72
C LEU A 106 -11.20 -12.36 17.66
N HIS A 107 -11.63 -13.47 18.29
CA HIS A 107 -12.84 -13.51 19.10
C HIS A 107 -12.71 -12.92 20.51
N ALA A 108 -11.50 -12.65 20.99
CA ALA A 108 -11.29 -12.29 22.39
C ALA A 108 -11.37 -10.78 22.69
N THR A 109 -11.01 -9.88 21.75
CA THR A 109 -10.62 -8.52 22.20
C THR A 109 -11.18 -7.30 21.46
N VAL A 110 -11.66 -7.37 20.21
CA VAL A 110 -11.82 -6.12 19.42
C VAL A 110 -13.23 -5.80 18.88
N VAL A 111 -14.17 -6.74 18.75
CA VAL A 111 -15.46 -6.42 18.08
C VAL A 111 -16.68 -7.04 18.79
N ARG A 112 -17.37 -6.19 19.58
CA ARG A 112 -18.54 -6.56 20.41
C ARG A 112 -19.80 -6.90 19.61
N SER A 113 -20.06 -6.28 18.44
CA SER A 113 -21.29 -6.53 17.66
C SER A 113 -21.09 -7.59 16.56
N ALA A 114 -22.05 -8.53 16.48
CA ALA A 114 -22.07 -9.60 15.47
C ALA A 114 -21.97 -9.11 14.00
N PRO A 115 -22.68 -8.03 13.57
CA PRO A 115 -22.58 -7.55 12.20
C PRO A 115 -21.22 -6.90 11.89
N ALA A 116 -20.61 -6.17 12.84
CA ALA A 116 -19.27 -5.62 12.66
C ALA A 116 -18.22 -6.73 12.48
N ARG A 117 -18.33 -7.85 13.21
CA ARG A 117 -17.45 -9.01 13.02
C ARG A 117 -17.57 -9.60 11.62
N ALA A 118 -18.79 -9.74 11.11
CA ALA A 118 -19.03 -10.26 9.78
C ALA A 118 -18.34 -9.39 8.71
N ILE A 119 -18.42 -8.07 8.84
CA ILE A 119 -17.77 -7.11 7.92
C ILE A 119 -16.26 -7.19 8.03
N TRP A 120 -15.69 -7.25 9.24
CA TRP A 120 -14.24 -7.38 9.45
C TRP A 120 -13.69 -8.64 8.75
N HIS A 121 -14.36 -9.78 8.95
CA HIS A 121 -13.97 -11.03 8.30
C HIS A 121 -14.22 -11.01 6.81
N PHE A 122 -15.33 -10.41 6.36
CA PHE A 122 -15.63 -10.26 4.94
C PHE A 122 -14.54 -9.45 4.23
N ILE A 123 -14.13 -8.30 4.78
CA ILE A 123 -13.04 -7.49 4.20
C ILE A 123 -11.76 -8.31 4.07
N GLY A 124 -11.33 -8.95 5.15
CA GLY A 124 -10.10 -9.75 5.13
C GLY A 124 -10.17 -10.94 4.17
N GLN A 125 -11.31 -11.63 4.10
CA GLN A 125 -11.51 -12.77 3.23
C GLN A 125 -11.64 -12.37 1.76
N THR A 126 -12.34 -11.28 1.46
CA THR A 126 -12.53 -10.78 0.10
C THR A 126 -11.22 -10.26 -0.47
N LEU A 127 -10.48 -9.48 0.32
CA LEU A 127 -9.18 -8.93 -0.06
C LEU A 127 -8.14 -10.03 -0.34
N LEU A 128 -8.09 -11.04 0.53
CA LEU A 128 -7.19 -12.18 0.36
C LEU A 128 -7.77 -13.26 -0.56
N GLY A 129 -9.06 -13.25 -0.88
CA GLY A 129 -9.70 -14.30 -1.68
C GLY A 129 -9.64 -14.02 -3.17
N VAL A 130 -9.76 -12.75 -3.56
CA VAL A 130 -9.94 -12.35 -4.96
C VAL A 130 -8.64 -11.80 -5.54
N ALA A 131 -8.16 -12.37 -6.64
CA ALA A 131 -6.91 -11.98 -7.28
C ALA A 131 -6.90 -10.50 -7.73
N ARG A 132 -8.04 -9.99 -8.23
CA ARG A 132 -8.19 -8.59 -8.67
C ARG A 132 -7.80 -7.57 -7.60
N TYR A 133 -8.22 -7.77 -6.35
CA TYR A 133 -7.90 -6.85 -5.26
C TYR A 133 -6.44 -6.91 -4.83
N ARG A 134 -5.84 -8.11 -4.91
CA ARG A 134 -4.41 -8.27 -4.66
C ARG A 134 -3.58 -7.49 -5.69
N PHE A 135 -4.01 -7.40 -6.95
CA PHE A 135 -3.31 -6.58 -7.95
C PHE A 135 -3.29 -5.10 -7.59
N TYR A 136 -4.41 -4.53 -7.12
CA TYR A 136 -4.43 -3.14 -6.65
C TYR A 136 -3.47 -2.93 -5.48
N LEU A 137 -3.53 -3.78 -4.45
CA LEU A 137 -2.61 -3.68 -3.31
C LEU A 137 -1.13 -3.79 -3.72
N VAL A 138 -0.81 -4.69 -4.63
CA VAL A 138 0.57 -4.86 -5.14
C VAL A 138 1.00 -3.65 -5.96
N MET A 139 0.11 -3.05 -6.75
CA MET A 139 0.41 -1.85 -7.53
C MET A 139 0.69 -0.65 -6.63
N TYR A 140 -0.22 -0.31 -5.71
CA TYR A 140 -0.05 0.81 -4.78
C TYR A 140 1.11 0.55 -3.80
N GLY A 141 1.23 -0.67 -3.29
CA GLY A 141 2.34 -1.06 -2.42
C GLY A 141 3.69 -1.06 -3.13
N GLY A 142 3.73 -1.44 -4.42
CA GLY A 142 4.94 -1.40 -5.24
C GLY A 142 5.43 0.03 -5.49
N ILE A 143 4.51 0.96 -5.79
CA ILE A 143 4.82 2.39 -5.94
C ILE A 143 5.29 2.98 -4.60
N GLY A 144 4.56 2.72 -3.51
CA GLY A 144 4.95 3.19 -2.17
C GLY A 144 6.31 2.65 -1.74
N LEU A 145 6.60 1.37 -2.01
CA LEU A 145 7.90 0.77 -1.73
C LEU A 145 9.02 1.39 -2.56
N ALA A 146 8.80 1.62 -3.86
CA ALA A 146 9.79 2.26 -4.72
C ALA A 146 10.12 3.68 -4.26
N LEU A 147 9.10 4.47 -3.88
CA LEU A 147 9.28 5.81 -3.34
C LEU A 147 9.97 5.79 -1.98
N LEU A 148 9.61 4.85 -1.09
CA LEU A 148 10.28 4.69 0.19
C LEU A 148 11.76 4.37 0.01
N VAL A 149 12.08 3.41 -0.85
CA VAL A 149 13.47 3.03 -1.12
C VAL A 149 14.23 4.20 -1.73
N SER A 150 13.62 4.94 -2.67
CA SER A 150 14.21 6.13 -3.27
C SER A 150 14.40 7.29 -2.28
N ALA A 151 13.55 7.41 -1.25
CA ALA A 151 13.66 8.46 -0.25
C ALA A 151 14.73 8.12 0.81
N VAL A 152 14.76 6.86 1.25
CA VAL A 152 15.63 6.40 2.35
C VAL A 152 17.07 6.16 1.88
N LEU A 153 17.26 5.60 0.69
CA LEU A 153 18.59 5.32 0.15
C LEU A 153 19.17 6.57 -0.50
N ARG A 154 20.25 7.10 0.09
CA ARG A 154 21.08 8.11 -0.55
C ARG A 154 22.44 7.48 -0.87
N ILE A 155 22.87 7.63 -2.12
CA ILE A 155 24.22 7.21 -2.50
C ILE A 155 25.12 8.40 -2.19
N ASP A 156 25.98 8.27 -1.18
CA ASP A 156 26.96 9.29 -0.85
C ASP A 156 28.36 8.82 -1.27
N VAL A 157 29.16 9.75 -1.78
CA VAL A 157 30.51 9.48 -2.28
C VAL A 157 31.49 10.18 -1.37
N GLU A 158 31.79 9.56 -0.24
CA GLU A 158 32.91 9.98 0.60
C GLU A 158 34.12 9.07 0.32
N HIS A 159 35.25 9.70 -0.06
CA HIS A 159 36.58 9.10 -0.15
C HIS A 159 36.69 7.86 -1.07
N GLU A 160 36.31 7.99 -2.35
CA GLU A 160 36.45 6.93 -3.38
C GLU A 160 35.70 5.61 -3.06
N ARG A 161 34.80 5.62 -2.07
CA ARG A 161 33.90 4.51 -1.75
C ARG A 161 32.45 4.93 -1.88
N LEU A 162 31.69 4.15 -2.64
CA LEU A 162 30.23 4.25 -2.69
C LEU A 162 29.69 3.68 -1.38
N ALA A 163 29.48 4.53 -0.39
CA ALA A 163 28.74 4.15 0.81
C ALA A 163 27.26 4.37 0.54
N VAL A 164 26.46 3.31 0.64
CA VAL A 164 25.01 3.46 0.71
C VAL A 164 24.71 4.11 2.06
N ALA A 165 24.50 5.42 2.05
CA ALA A 165 24.19 6.19 3.22
C ALA A 165 22.66 6.27 3.36
N PHE A 166 22.18 5.99 4.55
CA PHE A 166 20.77 6.19 4.84
C PHE A 166 20.56 7.67 5.20
N SER A 167 19.67 8.34 4.46
CA SER A 167 19.37 9.74 4.75
C SER A 167 18.45 9.84 5.97
N HIS A 168 18.83 10.66 6.96
CA HIS A 168 17.97 10.99 8.10
C HIS A 168 16.64 11.62 7.63
N ASP A 169 16.67 12.51 6.64
CA ASP A 169 15.47 13.13 6.07
C ASP A 169 14.62 12.11 5.29
N GLY A 170 15.27 11.16 4.62
CA GLY A 170 14.62 10.05 3.94
C GLY A 170 13.81 9.15 4.86
N LEU A 171 14.33 8.92 6.07
CA LEU A 171 13.68 8.11 7.08
C LEU A 171 12.43 8.80 7.66
N ARG A 172 12.51 10.12 7.85
CA ARG A 172 11.38 10.96 8.24
C ARG A 172 10.28 10.94 7.17
N ALA A 173 10.66 11.03 5.90
CA ALA A 173 9.73 10.92 4.77
C ALA A 173 9.13 9.51 4.59
N ALA A 174 9.75 8.45 5.12
CA ALA A 174 9.28 7.08 4.93
C ALA A 174 7.89 6.84 5.55
N LEU A 175 7.63 7.40 6.73
CA LEU A 175 6.36 7.25 7.46
C LEU A 175 5.15 7.81 6.69
N PRO A 176 5.15 9.09 6.24
CA PRO A 176 4.04 9.63 5.44
C PRO A 176 3.88 8.91 4.11
N ILE A 177 4.98 8.48 3.47
CA ILE A 177 4.91 7.71 2.22
C ILE A 177 4.16 6.39 2.44
N VAL A 178 4.55 5.63 3.46
CA VAL A 178 3.96 4.33 3.77
C VAL A 178 2.49 4.47 4.14
N ALA A 179 2.17 5.40 5.05
CA ALA A 179 0.80 5.63 5.46
C ALA A 179 -0.07 6.09 4.28
N PHE A 180 0.45 6.94 3.39
CA PHE A 180 -0.28 7.40 2.21
C PHE A 180 -0.60 6.29 1.22
N TRP A 181 0.41 5.54 0.79
CA TRP A 181 0.23 4.50 -0.23
C TRP A 181 -0.57 3.30 0.27
N THR A 182 -0.48 3.00 1.58
CA THR A 182 -1.32 1.94 2.19
C THR A 182 -2.79 2.35 2.26
N VAL A 183 -3.10 3.52 2.81
CA VAL A 183 -4.50 3.97 2.97
C VAL A 183 -5.14 4.22 1.61
N SER A 184 -4.44 4.85 0.66
CA SER A 184 -4.93 5.06 -0.71
C SER A 184 -5.16 3.73 -1.44
N GLY A 185 -4.24 2.76 -1.31
CA GLY A 185 -4.39 1.43 -1.88
C GLY A 185 -5.62 0.69 -1.32
N PHE A 186 -5.89 0.80 -0.01
CA PHE A 186 -7.10 0.25 0.59
C PHE A 186 -8.37 0.94 0.11
N ARG A 187 -8.38 2.27 0.03
CA ARG A 187 -9.53 3.03 -0.50
C ARG A 187 -9.87 2.58 -1.92
N MET A 188 -8.88 2.50 -2.81
CA MET A 188 -9.10 2.08 -4.20
C MET A 188 -9.63 0.64 -4.27
N THR A 189 -9.12 -0.23 -3.40
CA THR A 189 -9.56 -1.62 -3.33
C THR A 189 -11.00 -1.74 -2.84
N PHE A 190 -11.40 -0.93 -1.85
CA PHE A 190 -12.76 -0.94 -1.29
C PHE A 190 -13.78 -0.30 -2.23
N MET A 191 -13.38 0.68 -3.03
CA MET A 191 -14.22 1.30 -4.06
C MET A 191 -14.36 0.43 -5.32
N SER A 192 -13.54 -0.61 -5.47
CA SER A 192 -13.65 -1.53 -6.60
C SER A 192 -14.89 -2.43 -6.44
N PRO A 193 -15.78 -2.50 -7.44
CA PRO A 193 -16.99 -3.31 -7.36
C PRO A 193 -16.61 -4.79 -7.20
N ALA A 194 -17.09 -5.43 -6.13
CA ALA A 194 -17.15 -6.89 -6.06
C ALA A 194 -18.27 -7.43 -6.92
N ASP A 195 -18.16 -8.74 -7.14
CA ASP A 195 -19.21 -9.56 -7.72
C ASP A 195 -20.57 -9.15 -7.12
N GLN A 196 -21.52 -8.83 -8.00
CA GLN A 196 -22.83 -8.24 -7.69
C GLN A 196 -23.61 -9.06 -6.65
N LYS A 197 -23.28 -10.35 -6.55
CA LYS A 197 -23.78 -11.29 -5.54
C LYS A 197 -23.49 -10.85 -4.10
N ALA A 198 -22.31 -10.30 -3.82
CA ALA A 198 -21.95 -9.85 -2.46
C ALA A 198 -22.78 -8.62 -2.05
N THR A 199 -23.00 -7.70 -3.00
CA THR A 199 -23.84 -6.50 -2.79
C THR A 199 -25.27 -6.88 -2.41
N TRP A 200 -25.86 -7.88 -3.08
CA TRP A 200 -27.22 -8.33 -2.79
C TRP A 200 -27.35 -8.89 -1.36
N VAL A 201 -26.41 -9.74 -0.93
CA VAL A 201 -26.44 -10.35 0.42
C VAL A 201 -26.42 -9.28 1.51
N PHE A 202 -25.56 -8.26 1.39
CA PHE A 202 -25.52 -7.18 2.38
C PHE A 202 -26.76 -6.26 2.30
N ARG A 203 -27.29 -6.00 1.10
CA ARG A 203 -28.50 -5.18 0.95
C ARG A 203 -29.74 -5.87 1.56
N VAL A 204 -29.87 -7.19 1.38
CA VAL A 204 -31.01 -7.96 1.90
C VAL A 204 -30.93 -8.23 3.40
N ILE A 205 -29.74 -8.55 3.92
CA ILE A 205 -29.59 -8.94 5.33
C ILE A 205 -29.37 -7.72 6.24
N ALA A 206 -28.54 -6.77 5.82
CA ALA A 206 -28.12 -5.64 6.66
C ALA A 206 -28.84 -4.32 6.34
N GLY A 207 -29.51 -4.23 5.17
CA GLY A 207 -30.14 -3.01 4.70
C GLY A 207 -29.12 -1.91 4.38
N LYS A 208 -29.43 -0.66 4.74
CA LYS A 208 -28.53 0.49 4.57
C LYS A 208 -27.30 0.37 5.47
N ALA A 209 -26.16 0.86 4.99
CA ALA A 209 -24.91 0.85 5.75
C ALA A 209 -25.03 1.72 7.00
N LYS A 210 -24.99 1.10 8.19
CA LYS A 210 -24.99 1.82 9.46
C LYS A 210 -23.59 2.39 9.75
N HIS A 211 -23.52 3.44 10.56
CA HIS A 211 -22.24 4.04 11.00
C HIS A 211 -21.27 3.00 11.59
N GLU A 212 -21.78 2.04 12.38
CA GLU A 212 -20.95 0.98 12.97
C GLU A 212 -20.25 0.08 11.93
N HIS A 213 -20.91 -0.16 10.80
CA HIS A 213 -20.38 -0.97 9.71
C HIS A 213 -19.21 -0.25 9.03
N LEU A 214 -19.39 1.04 8.74
CA LEU A 214 -18.36 1.89 8.12
C LEU A 214 -17.20 2.18 9.08
N ALA A 215 -17.48 2.38 10.37
CA ALA A 215 -16.46 2.54 11.41
C ALA A 215 -15.59 1.30 11.54
N THR A 216 -16.17 0.11 11.39
CA THR A 216 -15.41 -1.15 11.43
C THR A 216 -14.44 -1.27 10.26
N ALA A 217 -14.88 -0.89 9.05
CA ALA A 217 -14.01 -0.85 7.87
C ALA A 217 -12.86 0.16 8.03
N ARG A 218 -13.15 1.36 8.55
CA ARG A 218 -12.12 2.37 8.84
C ARG A 218 -11.09 1.90 9.87
N ARG A 219 -11.54 1.32 10.98
CA ARG A 219 -10.64 0.73 11.99
C ARG A 219 -9.76 -0.37 11.40
N TRP A 220 -10.31 -1.19 10.50
CA TRP A 220 -9.54 -2.22 9.82
C TRP A 220 -8.38 -1.62 9.01
N VAL A 221 -8.65 -0.56 8.24
CA VAL A 221 -7.62 0.16 7.47
C VAL A 221 -6.58 0.78 8.39
N VAL A 222 -7.00 1.50 9.44
CA VAL A 222 -6.08 2.12 10.41
C VAL A 222 -5.19 1.06 11.07
N CYS A 223 -5.74 -0.09 11.49
CA CYS A 223 -4.94 -1.15 12.11
C CYS A 223 -3.84 -1.67 11.18
N TRP A 224 -4.15 -1.90 9.89
CA TRP A 224 -3.15 -2.37 8.94
C TRP A 224 -2.15 -1.29 8.54
N ALA A 225 -2.61 -0.06 8.30
CA ALA A 225 -1.74 1.07 7.96
C ALA A 225 -0.80 1.39 9.13
N ALA A 226 -1.32 1.49 10.35
CA ALA A 226 -0.51 1.72 11.55
C ALA A 226 0.45 0.56 11.81
N GLY A 227 0.00 -0.69 11.68
CA GLY A 227 0.86 -1.86 11.84
C GLY A 227 2.03 -1.87 10.85
N LEU A 228 1.79 -1.48 9.59
CA LEU A 228 2.83 -1.43 8.56
C LEU A 228 3.79 -0.25 8.77
N SER A 229 3.28 0.93 9.14
CA SER A 229 4.10 2.10 9.49
C SER A 229 4.97 1.84 10.72
N LEU A 230 4.44 1.19 11.76
CA LEU A 230 5.20 0.79 12.95
C LEU A 230 6.24 -0.28 12.64
N ALA A 231 5.95 -1.21 11.73
CA ALA A 231 6.93 -2.19 11.28
C ALA A 231 8.10 -1.51 10.55
N VAL A 232 7.83 -0.54 9.69
CA VAL A 232 8.86 0.27 9.01
C VAL A 232 9.70 1.04 10.03
N LEU A 233 9.06 1.67 11.02
CA LEU A 233 9.75 2.37 12.10
C LEU A 233 10.62 1.41 12.94
N GLY A 234 10.13 0.21 13.24
CA GLY A 234 10.88 -0.81 13.97
C GLY A 234 12.10 -1.31 13.18
N ILE A 235 11.95 -1.56 11.88
CA ILE A 235 13.07 -1.91 10.99
C ILE A 235 14.08 -0.77 10.94
N ALA A 236 13.62 0.47 10.80
CA ALA A 236 14.47 1.65 10.80
C ALA A 236 15.27 1.80 12.10
N ALA A 237 14.64 1.58 13.26
CA ALA A 237 15.31 1.64 14.56
C ALA A 237 16.38 0.55 14.72
N ILE A 238 16.19 -0.63 14.12
CA ILE A 238 17.18 -1.72 14.13
C ILE A 238 18.35 -1.42 13.20
N VAL A 239 18.06 -0.92 11.99
CA VAL A 239 19.08 -0.63 10.97
C VAL A 239 19.90 0.61 11.33
N MET A 240 19.29 1.61 11.97
CA MET A 240 19.93 2.88 12.33
C MET A 240 19.70 3.23 13.80
N PRO A 241 20.37 2.55 14.76
CA PRO A 241 20.21 2.83 16.18
C PRO A 241 20.56 4.28 16.55
N ASN A 242 21.54 4.86 15.83
CA ASN A 242 22.04 6.21 16.09
C ASN A 242 21.11 7.33 15.58
N SER A 243 20.08 7.01 14.79
CA SER A 243 19.11 8.00 14.30
C SER A 243 18.05 8.36 15.35
N TYR A 244 17.89 7.53 16.38
CA TYR A 244 16.93 7.73 17.46
C TYR A 244 17.60 7.71 18.83
N PRO A 245 18.58 8.60 19.10
CA PRO A 245 19.29 8.59 20.38
C PRO A 245 18.36 8.95 21.54
N ASN A 246 17.26 9.68 21.26
CA ASN A 246 16.28 10.11 22.24
C ASN A 246 14.98 9.32 22.09
N TRP A 247 14.53 8.68 23.18
CA TRP A 247 13.21 8.02 23.25
C TRP A 247 12.05 8.95 22.84
N ARG A 248 12.22 10.26 23.01
CA ARG A 248 11.26 11.30 22.60
C ARG A 248 11.07 11.36 21.09
N ALA A 249 12.16 11.30 20.32
CA ALA A 249 12.09 11.32 18.86
C ALA A 249 11.36 10.06 18.35
N PHE A 250 11.64 8.90 18.97
CA PHE A 250 10.94 7.66 18.67
C PHE A 250 9.43 7.76 18.96
N ILE A 251 9.03 8.26 20.14
CA ILE A 251 7.61 8.44 20.46
C ILE A 251 6.95 9.49 19.57
N GLY A 252 7.65 10.58 19.25
CA GLY A 252 7.16 11.59 18.31
C GLY A 252 6.82 10.97 16.95
N GLN A 253 7.71 10.13 16.42
CA GLN A 253 7.46 9.42 15.18
C GLN A 253 6.33 8.39 15.28
N VAL A 254 6.17 7.71 16.42
CA VAL A 254 5.01 6.83 16.65
C VAL A 254 3.71 7.63 16.63
N VAL A 255 3.66 8.78 17.30
CA VAL A 255 2.47 9.65 17.36
C VAL A 255 2.14 10.21 15.98
N VAL A 256 3.15 10.69 15.24
CA VAL A 256 2.99 11.20 13.87
C VAL A 256 2.52 10.08 12.95
N ALA A 257 3.16 8.91 12.96
CA ALA A 257 2.78 7.77 12.12
C ALA A 257 1.34 7.32 12.39
N PHE A 258 0.97 7.15 13.66
CA PHE A 258 -0.38 6.72 14.05
C PHE A 258 -1.43 7.80 13.72
N GLY A 259 -1.13 9.05 14.04
CA GLY A 259 -2.00 10.19 13.76
C GLY A 259 -2.24 10.37 12.26
N LEU A 260 -1.19 10.26 11.45
CA LEU A 260 -1.30 10.34 10.01
C LEU A 260 -2.15 9.18 9.46
N CYS A 261 -1.97 7.94 9.95
CA CYS A 261 -2.83 6.83 9.55
C CYS A 261 -4.32 7.09 9.85
N ILE A 262 -4.63 7.70 11.00
CA ILE A 262 -6.00 8.07 11.36
C ILE A 262 -6.53 9.18 10.44
N LEU A 263 -5.83 10.32 10.37
CA LEU A 263 -6.26 11.49 9.62
C LEU A 263 -6.44 11.18 8.14
N LEU A 264 -5.54 10.38 7.58
CA LEU A 264 -5.60 10.00 6.18
C LEU A 264 -6.74 9.02 5.90
N THR A 265 -7.00 8.10 6.83
CA THR A 265 -8.17 7.23 6.72
C THR A 265 -9.45 8.05 6.78
N ASP A 266 -9.54 9.02 7.69
CA ASP A 266 -10.71 9.89 7.78
C ASP A 266 -10.89 10.75 6.53
N ALA A 267 -9.82 11.33 5.98
CA ALA A 267 -9.86 12.11 4.74
C ALA A 267 -10.30 11.28 3.53
N PHE A 268 -9.71 10.09 3.33
CA PHE A 268 -10.01 9.24 2.18
C PHE A 268 -11.39 8.57 2.24
N PHE A 269 -11.89 8.31 3.44
CA PHE A 269 -13.17 7.63 3.69
C PHE A 269 -14.29 8.60 4.10
N PHE A 270 -14.07 9.92 4.04
CA PHE A 270 -15.06 10.92 4.43
C PHE A 270 -16.37 10.81 3.63
N ASP A 271 -16.28 10.63 2.32
CA ASP A 271 -17.44 10.60 1.41
C ASP A 271 -17.99 9.18 1.15
N ILE A 272 -17.41 8.16 1.77
CA ILE A 272 -17.80 6.77 1.51
C ILE A 272 -18.98 6.39 2.42
N LYS A 273 -20.16 6.27 1.80
CA LYS A 273 -21.42 5.92 2.48
C LYS A 273 -21.85 4.46 2.27
N THR A 274 -21.10 3.70 1.47
CA THR A 274 -21.43 2.31 1.11
C THR A 274 -20.48 1.32 1.77
N ILE A 275 -20.95 0.08 1.94
CA ILE A 275 -20.13 -1.00 2.49
C ILE A 275 -18.97 -1.28 1.50
N PRO A 276 -17.73 -1.52 1.99
CA PRO A 276 -16.61 -1.87 1.12
C PRO A 276 -16.97 -2.99 0.16
N PHE A 277 -16.51 -2.86 -1.08
CA PHE A 277 -16.73 -3.81 -2.18
C PHE A 277 -18.17 -3.89 -2.72
N THR A 278 -19.16 -3.22 -2.11
CA THR A 278 -20.55 -3.24 -2.61
C THR A 278 -20.87 -2.06 -3.52
N TYR A 279 -19.85 -1.34 -4.00
CA TYR A 279 -20.04 -0.16 -4.84
C TYR A 279 -20.68 -0.57 -6.18
N LYS A 280 -21.80 0.06 -6.56
CA LYS A 280 -22.34 -0.09 -7.91
C LYS A 280 -21.43 0.69 -8.85
N SER A 281 -20.88 0.03 -9.87
CA SER A 281 -20.12 0.73 -10.91
C SER A 281 -21.08 1.70 -11.60
N SER A 282 -20.99 2.99 -11.30
CA SER A 282 -21.59 4.00 -12.17
C SER A 282 -20.87 3.90 -13.50
N SER A 283 -21.61 3.67 -14.59
CA SER A 283 -21.08 3.56 -15.95
C SER A 283 -20.58 4.90 -16.50
N SER A 284 -20.62 5.96 -15.69
CA SER A 284 -20.08 7.25 -16.09
C SER A 284 -18.57 7.13 -16.25
N THR A 285 -18.12 7.26 -17.49
CA THR A 285 -16.72 7.39 -17.93
C THR A 285 -16.07 8.68 -17.43
N THR A 286 -16.43 9.14 -16.23
CA THR A 286 -15.96 10.38 -15.62
C THR A 286 -14.47 10.24 -15.34
N ASN A 287 -13.69 10.79 -16.26
CA ASN A 287 -12.28 11.15 -16.20
C ASN A 287 -11.55 10.67 -14.93
N PHE A 288 -11.13 9.41 -14.91
CA PHE A 288 -10.22 8.85 -13.90
C PHE A 288 -9.01 9.79 -13.66
N THR A 289 -8.56 10.46 -14.72
CA THR A 289 -7.53 11.50 -14.70
C THR A 289 -7.84 12.66 -13.74
N LEU A 290 -9.09 13.14 -13.68
CA LEU A 290 -9.48 14.23 -12.78
C LEU A 290 -9.47 13.80 -11.31
N HIS A 291 -9.68 12.51 -11.02
CA HIS A 291 -9.52 11.98 -9.67
C HIS A 291 -8.06 11.69 -9.30
N LEU A 292 -7.15 11.54 -10.27
CA LEU A 292 -5.73 11.29 -10.00
C LEU A 292 -4.95 12.57 -9.66
N ILE A 293 -5.30 13.71 -10.28
CA ILE A 293 -4.68 15.02 -10.03
C ILE A 293 -4.65 15.41 -8.54
N PRO A 294 -5.77 15.34 -7.78
CA PRO A 294 -5.74 15.69 -6.37
C PRO A 294 -4.86 14.73 -5.56
N TYR A 295 -4.75 13.45 -5.94
CA TYR A 295 -3.83 12.52 -5.27
C TYR A 295 -2.37 12.92 -5.48
N LEU A 296 -2.03 13.34 -6.70
CA LEU A 296 -0.67 13.75 -7.05
C LEU A 296 -0.25 15.05 -6.35
N ALA A 297 -1.19 15.97 -6.09
CA ALA A 297 -0.93 17.21 -5.35
C ALA A 297 -0.98 17.01 -3.82
N PHE A 298 -1.88 16.15 -3.35
CA PHE A 298 -2.09 15.89 -1.92
C PHE A 298 -0.94 15.09 -1.30
N PHE A 299 -0.36 14.14 -2.05
CA PHE A 299 0.76 13.33 -1.57
C PHE A 299 2.00 14.17 -1.17
N PRO A 300 2.59 15.00 -2.06
CA PRO A 300 3.77 15.80 -1.72
C PRO A 300 3.47 16.80 -0.61
N ALA A 301 2.26 17.37 -0.58
CA ALA A 301 1.86 18.30 0.47
C ALA A 301 1.88 17.65 1.86
N ILE A 302 1.40 16.42 1.99
CA ILE A 302 1.43 15.68 3.26
C ILE A 302 2.87 15.33 3.65
N VAL A 303 3.67 14.82 2.71
CA VAL A 303 5.06 14.47 2.98
C VAL A 303 5.84 15.71 3.42
N PHE A 304 5.69 16.84 2.71
CA PHE A 304 6.35 18.09 3.06
C PHE A 304 5.89 18.62 4.43
N ALA A 305 4.58 18.67 4.68
CA ALA A 305 4.05 19.17 5.94
C ALA A 305 4.52 18.33 7.13
N THR A 306 4.55 17.01 6.99
CA THR A 306 4.97 16.10 8.07
C THR A 306 6.46 16.23 8.36
N VAL A 307 7.31 16.20 7.33
CA VAL A 307 8.76 16.39 7.48
C VAL A 307 9.10 17.77 8.05
N ALA A 308 8.38 18.83 7.65
CA ALA A 308 8.60 20.18 8.17
C ALA A 308 8.17 20.36 9.64
N LEU A 309 7.14 19.63 10.08
CA LEU A 309 6.62 19.72 11.45
C LEU A 309 7.42 18.86 12.44
N GLU A 310 8.08 17.80 11.99
CA GLU A 310 8.82 16.88 12.87
C GLU A 310 9.87 17.56 13.78
N PRO A 311 10.76 18.45 13.28
CA PRO A 311 11.71 19.15 14.14
C PRO A 311 11.03 19.97 15.24
N TRP A 312 9.88 20.58 14.93
CA TRP A 312 9.09 21.33 15.91
C TRP A 312 8.50 20.41 16.97
N ILE A 313 7.97 19.25 16.56
CA ILE A 313 7.41 18.23 17.46
C ILE A 313 8.48 17.66 18.40
N GLU A 314 9.70 17.43 17.90
CA GLU A 314 10.81 16.86 18.68
C GLU A 314 11.42 17.83 19.70
N SER A 315 11.24 19.14 19.51
CA SER A 315 11.89 20.17 20.34
C SER A 315 11.40 20.21 21.79
N GLN A 316 10.10 19.98 22.04
CA GLN A 316 9.51 20.12 23.38
C GLN A 316 8.37 19.13 23.64
N ASN A 317 8.30 18.61 24.88
CA ASN A 317 7.23 17.67 25.27
C ASN A 317 5.83 18.27 25.17
N SER A 318 5.69 19.60 25.33
CA SER A 318 4.43 20.31 25.11
C SER A 318 3.96 20.18 23.66
N HIS A 319 4.87 20.25 22.68
CA HIS A 319 4.54 20.14 21.26
C HIS A 319 4.05 18.73 20.88
N LEU A 320 4.57 17.68 21.55
CA LEU A 320 4.04 16.32 21.41
C LEU A 320 2.58 16.24 21.88
N ILE A 321 2.29 16.80 23.07
CA ILE A 321 0.93 16.80 23.63
C ILE A 321 -0.01 17.64 22.74
N VAL A 322 0.44 18.82 22.29
CA VAL A 322 -0.32 19.69 21.38
C VAL A 322 -0.61 18.97 20.06
N THR A 323 0.37 18.29 19.47
CA THR A 323 0.18 17.53 18.23
C THR A 323 -0.82 16.38 18.44
N ALA A 324 -0.68 15.61 19.52
CA ALA A 324 -1.63 14.54 19.84
C ALA A 324 -3.06 15.07 20.06
N LEU A 325 -3.20 16.20 20.75
CA LEU A 325 -4.48 16.88 20.93
C LEU A 325 -5.06 17.39 19.61
N MET A 326 -4.24 17.99 18.73
CA MET A 326 -4.69 18.44 17.42
C MET A 326 -5.16 17.28 16.54
N ILE A 327 -4.43 16.16 16.53
CA ILE A 327 -4.85 14.94 15.83
C ILE A 327 -6.20 14.45 16.39
N LEU A 328 -6.34 14.43 17.72
CA LEU A 328 -7.56 13.99 18.39
C LEU A 328 -8.75 14.91 18.08
N THR A 329 -8.57 16.24 18.13
CA THR A 329 -9.64 17.20 17.85
C THR A 329 -10.10 17.11 16.40
N ILE A 330 -9.17 17.01 15.44
CA ILE A 330 -9.49 16.82 14.02
C ILE A 330 -10.23 15.48 13.84
N HIS A 331 -9.72 14.39 14.43
CA HIS A 331 -10.37 13.08 14.34
C HIS A 331 -11.80 13.09 14.90
N LEU A 332 -12.00 13.68 16.09
CA LEU A 332 -13.32 13.77 16.71
C LEU A 332 -14.27 14.66 15.90
N GLY A 333 -13.76 15.76 15.34
CA GLY A 333 -14.51 16.63 14.43
C GLY A 333 -14.97 15.88 13.19
N VAL A 334 -14.05 15.23 12.47
CA VAL A 334 -14.41 14.45 11.28
C VAL A 334 -15.36 13.30 11.64
N HIS A 335 -15.15 12.64 12.78
CA HIS A 335 -16.02 11.58 13.25
C HIS A 335 -17.45 12.09 13.53
N SER A 336 -17.62 13.26 14.15
CA SER A 336 -18.94 13.83 14.42
C SER A 336 -19.65 14.26 13.13
N PHE A 337 -18.94 14.93 12.20
CA PHE A 337 -19.47 15.29 10.88
C PHE A 337 -19.88 14.06 10.07
N ASN A 338 -19.06 13.02 10.05
CA ASN A 338 -19.36 11.80 9.30
C ASN A 338 -20.57 11.07 9.90
N LYS A 339 -20.69 11.04 11.23
CA LYS A 339 -21.88 10.47 11.90
C LYS A 339 -23.16 11.24 11.51
N ALA A 340 -23.10 12.57 11.46
CA ALA A 340 -24.23 13.40 11.03
C ALA A 340 -24.58 13.16 9.55
N ALA A 341 -23.59 13.14 8.66
CA ALA A 341 -23.78 12.91 7.23
C ALA A 341 -24.35 11.50 6.92
N ILE A 342 -23.92 10.48 7.67
CA ILE A 342 -24.48 9.12 7.54
C ILE A 342 -25.93 9.08 8.07
N ALA A 343 -26.22 9.74 9.19
CA ALA A 343 -27.57 9.80 9.72
C ALA A 343 -28.53 10.46 8.74
N GLU A 344 -28.12 11.56 8.11
CA GLU A 344 -28.88 12.22 7.04
C GLU A 344 -29.08 11.30 5.83
N HIS A 345 -28.03 10.60 5.39
CA HIS A 345 -28.13 9.66 4.26
C HIS A 345 -29.07 8.48 4.54
N ILE A 346 -29.10 7.98 5.78
CA ILE A 346 -30.04 6.94 6.20
C ILE A 346 -31.47 7.50 6.24
N ALA A 347 -31.65 8.73 6.71
CA ALA A 347 -32.95 9.40 6.84
C ALA A 347 -33.58 9.77 5.49
N ARG A 348 -32.77 10.04 4.46
CA ARG A 348 -33.29 10.18 3.09
C ARG A 348 -33.91 8.84 2.66
N ALA A 349 -35.22 8.84 2.42
CA ALA A 349 -35.88 7.74 1.75
C ALA A 349 -35.19 7.51 0.40
N ASP A 350 -34.94 6.25 0.04
CA ASP A 350 -34.51 5.94 -1.32
C ASP A 350 -35.72 6.29 -2.20
N LEU A 351 -35.71 7.47 -2.83
CA LEU A 351 -36.28 7.57 -4.17
C LEU A 351 -35.42 6.57 -4.95
N ASP A 352 -35.95 5.36 -5.11
CA ASP A 352 -35.21 4.26 -5.70
C ASP A 352 -34.60 4.82 -6.99
N GLY A 353 -33.27 4.76 -7.14
CA GLY A 353 -32.63 5.14 -8.39
C GLY A 353 -33.09 4.28 -9.57
N ASP A 354 -33.94 3.27 -9.32
CA ASP A 354 -34.72 2.63 -10.36
C ASP A 354 -35.92 3.49 -10.80
N GLU A 355 -36.59 4.33 -10.02
CA GLU A 355 -37.71 5.16 -10.50
C GLU A 355 -37.32 6.20 -11.58
N GLU A 356 -36.10 6.73 -11.55
CA GLU A 356 -35.59 7.63 -12.62
C GLU A 356 -35.04 6.86 -13.84
N ASP A 357 -34.47 5.66 -13.64
CA ASP A 357 -33.96 4.78 -14.72
C ASP A 357 -35.04 3.86 -15.34
N PHE A 358 -36.15 3.63 -14.65
CA PHE A 358 -37.27 2.77 -15.07
C PHE A 358 -37.99 3.32 -16.32
N PRO A 359 -38.34 4.62 -16.41
CA PRO A 359 -38.91 5.16 -17.65
C PRO A 359 -37.90 5.09 -18.81
N LEU A 360 -36.60 5.29 -18.53
CA LEU A 360 -35.53 5.23 -19.53
C LEU A 360 -35.30 3.81 -20.07
N ARG A 361 -35.48 2.77 -19.23
CA ARG A 361 -35.38 1.36 -19.66
C ARG A 361 -36.62 0.82 -20.37
N LEU A 362 -37.77 1.45 -20.18
CA LEU A 362 -39.03 1.09 -20.85
C LEU A 362 -39.20 1.75 -22.23
N GLY A 363 -38.26 2.61 -22.64
CA GLY A 363 -38.31 3.28 -23.94
C GLY A 363 -39.48 4.26 -24.09
N LEU A 364 -40.09 4.67 -22.98
CA LEU A 364 -41.14 5.68 -22.96
C LEU A 364 -40.45 7.06 -22.92
N ARG A 365 -40.37 7.70 -24.09
CA ARG A 365 -40.07 9.13 -24.22
C ARG A 365 -41.34 9.95 -24.19
#